data_AF-A0A3A8K5T0-F1
#
_entry.id   AF-A0A3A8K5T0-F1
#
_cell.length_a   1.000
_cell.length_b   1.000
_cell.length_c   1.000
_cell.angle_alpha   90.00
_cell.angle_beta   90.00
_cell.angle_gamma   90.00
#
_symmetry.space_group_name_H-M   'P 1'
#
loop_
_entity.id
_entity.type
_entity.pdbx_description
1 polymer ?
#
loop_
_entity_poly.entity_id
_entity_poly.type
_entity_poly.pdbx_seq_one_letter_code
_entity_poly.pdbx_strand_id
1 'polypeptide(L)'
;MKRMTWALVFALPMVALAQPPAREPGARDPDRMARAEQRQRLRQVLELADTLELDSAQALKLDETLRRFEDRRRPLREQVRDSARVLQQASRGDSAALAQVDAAAQKVFDARAQIAALDRELYQALAKELPPQKRARLAVVMARSEGMKRMKDRGDKGPRGD
;
A
#
# COMPACT_ATOMS: atom_id res chain seq x y z
N MET A 1 -41.39 -66.68 -11.66
CA MET A 1 -40.26 -66.74 -12.62
C MET A 1 -39.93 -65.30 -13.03
N LYS A 2 -38.94 -64.67 -12.35
CA LYS A 2 -37.59 -64.31 -12.86
C LYS A 2 -37.56 -63.17 -13.92
N ARG A 3 -37.45 -61.94 -13.40
CA ARG A 3 -36.60 -60.76 -13.75
C ARG A 3 -35.98 -60.67 -15.16
N MET A 4 -36.09 -59.49 -15.78
CA MET A 4 -35.03 -58.77 -16.57
C MET A 4 -35.64 -57.42 -17.08
N THR A 5 -35.39 -56.22 -16.53
CA THR A 5 -34.26 -55.28 -16.76
C THR A 5 -33.65 -55.41 -18.17
N TRP A 6 -33.43 -54.36 -18.97
CA TRP A 6 -32.43 -53.29 -18.78
C TRP A 6 -32.84 -52.01 -19.55
N ALA A 7 -32.82 -50.86 -18.87
CA ALA A 7 -32.78 -49.54 -19.48
C ALA A 7 -31.31 -49.09 -19.54
N LEU A 8 -30.81 -48.74 -20.72
CA LEU A 8 -29.44 -48.29 -20.94
C LEU A 8 -29.48 -46.80 -21.32
N VAL A 9 -29.27 -45.92 -20.33
CA VAL A 9 -29.00 -44.49 -20.56
C VAL A 9 -27.65 -44.22 -19.90
N PHE A 10 -26.58 -44.22 -20.70
CA PHE A 10 -25.23 -43.95 -20.25
C PHE A 10 -24.83 -42.52 -20.62
N ALA A 11 -24.70 -41.70 -19.57
CA ALA A 11 -23.69 -40.69 -19.31
C ALA A 11 -23.21 -39.80 -20.47
N LEU A 12 -23.73 -38.56 -20.51
CA LEU A 12 -23.02 -37.40 -21.03
C LEU A 12 -21.91 -36.99 -20.03
N PRO A 13 -20.66 -36.77 -20.46
CA PRO A 13 -19.62 -36.25 -19.59
C PRO A 13 -19.90 -34.77 -19.35
N MET A 14 -20.17 -34.40 -18.09
CA MET A 14 -20.17 -33.00 -17.70
C MET A 14 -18.76 -32.43 -17.87
N VAL A 15 -18.60 -31.57 -18.88
CA VAL A 15 -17.47 -30.65 -18.97
C VAL A 15 -17.58 -29.71 -17.78
N ALA A 16 -16.86 -30.05 -16.71
CA ALA A 16 -16.60 -29.13 -15.62
C ALA A 16 -15.72 -27.99 -16.16
N LEU A 17 -16.37 -26.92 -16.64
CA LEU A 17 -15.70 -25.65 -16.86
C LEU A 17 -15.07 -25.23 -15.52
N ALA A 18 -13.74 -25.19 -15.49
CA ALA A 18 -12.97 -24.60 -14.43
C ALA A 18 -13.38 -23.13 -14.28
N GLN A 19 -14.34 -22.86 -13.39
CA GLN A 19 -14.61 -21.51 -12.95
C GLN A 19 -13.38 -21.03 -12.16
N PRO A 20 -12.78 -19.88 -12.51
CA PRO A 20 -11.74 -19.30 -11.68
C PRO A 20 -12.32 -19.08 -10.28
N PRO A 21 -11.56 -19.38 -9.20
CA PRO A 21 -12.07 -19.25 -7.84
C PRO A 21 -12.63 -17.83 -7.64
N ALA A 22 -13.85 -17.76 -7.12
CA ALA A 22 -14.53 -16.51 -6.83
C ALA A 22 -13.62 -15.67 -5.93
N ARG A 23 -13.13 -14.54 -6.49
CA ARG A 23 -12.23 -13.62 -5.81
C ARG A 23 -12.99 -12.98 -4.65
N GLU A 24 -12.56 -13.19 -3.42
CA GLU A 24 -13.24 -12.67 -2.24
C GLU A 24 -13.49 -11.15 -2.37
N PRO A 25 -14.70 -10.65 -2.04
CA PRO A 25 -14.97 -9.23 -2.04
C PRO A 25 -14.05 -8.52 -1.03
N GLY A 26 -13.02 -7.84 -1.53
CA GLY A 26 -12.01 -7.17 -0.70
C GLY A 26 -10.57 -7.64 -0.93
N ALA A 27 -10.35 -8.75 -1.65
CA ALA A 27 -9.01 -9.18 -2.04
C ALA A 27 -8.39 -8.20 -3.05
N ARG A 28 -7.46 -7.35 -2.58
CA ARG A 28 -6.76 -6.39 -3.44
C ARG A 28 -5.87 -7.13 -4.43
N ASP A 29 -6.01 -6.73 -5.70
CA ASP A 29 -5.18 -7.22 -6.79
C ASP A 29 -3.77 -6.64 -6.69
N PRO A 30 -2.71 -7.46 -6.46
CA PRO A 30 -1.35 -6.98 -6.30
C PRO A 30 -0.88 -6.16 -7.50
N ASP A 31 -1.30 -6.54 -8.71
CA ASP A 31 -0.96 -5.83 -9.94
C ASP A 31 -1.57 -4.43 -10.00
N ARG A 32 -2.81 -4.28 -9.50
CA ARG A 32 -3.46 -2.95 -9.42
C ARG A 32 -2.76 -2.07 -8.40
N MET A 33 -2.34 -2.62 -7.27
CA MET A 33 -1.59 -1.88 -6.26
C MET A 33 -0.24 -1.41 -6.81
N ALA A 34 0.52 -2.30 -7.44
CA ALA A 34 1.81 -1.97 -8.04
C ALA A 34 1.69 -0.87 -9.10
N ARG A 35 0.66 -0.92 -9.96
CA ARG A 35 0.39 0.14 -10.94
C ARG A 35 0.01 1.47 -10.29
N ALA A 36 -0.78 1.44 -9.21
CA ALA A 36 -1.14 2.65 -8.47
C ALA A 36 0.08 3.29 -7.80
N GLU A 37 0.95 2.48 -7.19
CA GLU A 37 2.21 2.92 -6.59
C GLU A 37 3.15 3.53 -7.65
N GLN A 38 3.31 2.87 -8.79
CA GLN A 38 4.11 3.40 -9.90
C GLN A 38 3.59 4.76 -10.40
N ARG A 39 2.26 4.90 -10.57
CA ARG A 39 1.65 6.17 -10.98
C ARG A 39 1.87 7.27 -9.95
N GLN A 40 1.78 6.93 -8.66
CA GLN A 40 2.02 7.88 -7.58
C GLN A 40 3.49 8.33 -7.57
N ARG A 41 4.45 7.41 -7.73
CA ARG A 41 5.87 7.74 -7.80
C ARG A 41 6.15 8.65 -8.98
N LEU A 42 5.66 8.32 -10.18
CA LEU A 42 5.84 9.16 -11.36
C LEU A 42 5.30 10.58 -11.15
N ARG A 43 4.12 10.73 -10.54
CA ARG A 43 3.60 12.07 -10.19
C ARG A 43 4.51 12.80 -9.22
N GLN A 44 5.02 12.12 -8.20
CA GLN A 44 5.93 12.71 -7.22
C GLN A 44 7.25 13.13 -7.85
N VAL A 45 7.80 12.32 -8.76
CA VAL A 45 9.01 12.67 -9.53
C VAL A 45 8.77 13.92 -10.37
N LEU A 46 7.65 13.98 -11.09
CA LEU A 46 7.31 15.14 -11.93
C LEU A 46 7.10 16.41 -11.08
N GLU A 47 6.39 16.31 -9.96
CA GLU A 47 6.17 17.44 -9.04
C GLU A 47 7.49 17.96 -8.46
N LEU A 48 8.39 17.05 -8.05
CA LEU A 48 9.70 17.43 -7.52
C LEU A 48 10.63 17.96 -8.60
N ALA A 49 10.63 17.38 -9.79
CA ALA A 49 11.44 17.84 -10.91
C ALA A 49 11.03 19.26 -11.34
N ASP A 50 9.73 19.53 -11.43
CA ASP A 50 9.20 20.86 -11.73
C ASP A 50 9.55 21.87 -10.62
N THR A 51 9.24 21.54 -9.36
CA THR A 51 9.47 22.47 -8.24
C THR A 51 10.95 22.80 -8.00
N LEU A 52 11.83 21.82 -8.24
CA LEU A 52 13.27 21.98 -8.08
C LEU A 52 13.97 22.37 -9.38
N GLU A 53 13.24 22.55 -10.47
CA GLU A 53 13.77 22.88 -11.79
C GLU A 53 14.92 21.91 -12.15
N LEU A 54 14.68 20.61 -12.04
CA LEU A 54 15.67 19.58 -12.31
C LEU A 54 15.75 19.29 -13.81
N ASP A 55 16.96 19.02 -14.29
CA ASP A 55 17.14 18.48 -15.64
C ASP A 55 16.73 16.99 -15.70
N SER A 56 16.67 16.44 -16.91
CA SER A 56 16.26 15.05 -17.15
C SER A 56 17.16 14.03 -16.44
N ALA A 57 18.47 14.28 -16.34
CA ALA A 57 19.40 13.37 -15.68
C ALA A 57 19.21 13.37 -14.16
N GLN A 58 18.98 14.55 -13.58
CA GLN A 58 18.65 14.73 -12.17
C GLN A 58 17.29 14.11 -11.82
N ALA A 59 16.29 14.26 -12.68
CA ALA A 59 14.97 13.65 -12.49
C ALA A 59 15.01 12.11 -12.51
N LEU A 60 15.84 11.51 -13.38
CA LEU A 60 16.06 10.06 -13.41
C LEU A 60 16.71 9.54 -12.12
N LYS A 61 17.76 10.21 -11.64
CA LYS A 61 18.38 9.88 -10.34
C LYS A 61 17.38 10.01 -9.17
N LEU A 62 16.50 10.99 -9.24
CA LEU A 62 15.45 11.22 -8.25
C LEU A 62 14.43 10.08 -8.24
N ASP A 63 13.95 9.59 -9.40
CA ASP A 63 13.07 8.41 -9.48
C ASP A 63 13.74 7.17 -8.90
N GLU A 64 15.00 6.91 -9.25
CA GLU A 64 15.74 5.76 -8.72
C GLU A 64 15.87 5.82 -7.19
N THR A 65 16.21 7.00 -6.66
CA THR A 65 16.32 7.21 -5.21
C THR A 65 14.96 6.99 -4.54
N LEU A 66 13.90 7.60 -5.06
CA LEU A 66 12.54 7.41 -4.53
C LEU A 66 12.13 5.94 -4.53
N ARG A 67 12.38 5.22 -5.61
CA ARG A 67 12.07 3.80 -5.73
C ARG A 67 12.74 2.96 -4.64
N ARG A 68 14.05 3.15 -4.41
CA ARG A 68 14.79 2.42 -3.37
C ARG A 68 14.20 2.66 -1.97
N PHE A 69 13.77 3.88 -1.67
CA PHE A 69 13.13 4.20 -0.39
C PHE A 69 11.69 3.70 -0.30
N GLU A 70 10.94 3.69 -1.41
CA GLU A 70 9.60 3.09 -1.45
C GLU A 70 9.63 1.59 -1.18
N ASP A 71 10.59 0.88 -1.76
CA ASP A 71 10.79 -0.56 -1.54
C ASP A 71 11.08 -0.87 -0.06
N ARG A 72 11.89 -0.03 0.60
CA ARG A 72 12.14 -0.13 2.06
C ARG A 72 10.92 0.20 2.91
N ARG A 73 10.08 1.13 2.47
CA ARG A 73 8.86 1.54 3.21
C ARG A 73 7.70 0.57 3.05
N ARG A 74 7.65 -0.19 1.95
CA ARG A 74 6.55 -1.12 1.66
C ARG A 74 6.28 -2.12 2.79
N PRO A 75 7.26 -2.91 3.28
CA PRO A 75 7.02 -3.86 4.37
C PRO A 75 6.55 -3.18 5.66
N LEU A 76 7.07 -1.98 5.96
CA LEU A 76 6.64 -1.22 7.14
C LEU A 76 5.18 -0.75 7.02
N ARG A 77 4.77 -0.32 5.83
CA ARG A 77 3.37 0.06 5.57
C ARG A 77 2.42 -1.13 5.66
N GLU A 78 2.86 -2.30 5.20
CA GLU A 78 2.12 -3.56 5.34
C GLU A 78 1.98 -3.93 6.82
N GLN A 79 3.07 -3.88 7.58
CA GLN A 79 3.04 -4.13 9.03
C GLN A 79 2.08 -3.20 9.78
N VAL A 80 2.08 -1.90 9.45
CA VAL A 80 1.13 -0.93 10.01
C VAL A 80 -0.31 -1.30 9.65
N ARG A 81 -0.57 -1.69 8.40
CA ARG A 81 -1.92 -2.08 7.95
C ARG A 81 -2.42 -3.33 8.65
N ASP A 82 -1.58 -4.35 8.77
CA ASP A 82 -1.97 -5.61 9.40
C ASP A 82 -2.20 -5.42 10.90
N SER A 83 -1.33 -4.67 11.57
CA SER A 83 -1.54 -4.32 12.98
C SER A 83 -2.80 -3.47 13.18
N ALA A 84 -3.10 -2.54 12.26
CA ALA A 84 -4.33 -1.77 12.32
C ALA A 84 -5.59 -2.62 12.12
N ARG A 85 -5.54 -3.69 11.31
CA ARG A 85 -6.66 -4.65 11.16
C ARG A 85 -6.94 -5.37 12.48
N VAL A 86 -5.89 -5.83 13.17
CA VAL A 86 -6.01 -6.47 14.49
C VAL A 86 -6.64 -5.50 15.48
N LEU A 87 -6.14 -4.25 15.55
CA LEU A 87 -6.71 -3.22 16.42
C LEU A 87 -8.18 -2.92 16.08
N GLN A 88 -8.55 -2.91 14.81
CA GLN A 88 -9.93 -2.71 14.38
C GLN A 88 -10.83 -3.89 14.77
N GLN A 89 -10.36 -5.13 14.65
CA GLN A 89 -11.09 -6.32 15.11
C GLN A 89 -11.27 -6.31 16.64
N ALA A 90 -10.20 -6.01 17.37
CA ALA A 90 -10.24 -5.86 18.83
C ALA A 90 -11.23 -4.77 19.26
N SER A 91 -11.27 -3.63 18.56
CA SER A 91 -12.24 -2.55 18.84
C SER A 91 -13.70 -2.96 18.62
N ARG A 92 -13.93 -4.03 17.85
CA ARG A 92 -15.26 -4.63 17.61
C ARG A 92 -15.59 -5.75 18.59
N GLY A 93 -14.70 -6.06 19.55
CA GLY A 93 -14.91 -7.10 20.56
C GLY A 93 -14.43 -8.50 20.17
N ASP A 94 -13.63 -8.65 19.12
CA ASP A 94 -13.06 -9.96 18.76
C ASP A 94 -12.08 -10.45 19.84
N SER A 95 -12.46 -11.50 20.55
CA SER A 95 -11.67 -12.09 21.65
C SER A 95 -10.27 -12.55 21.25
N ALA A 96 -10.06 -13.03 20.01
CA ALA A 96 -8.74 -13.45 19.55
C ALA A 96 -7.82 -12.27 19.24
N ALA A 97 -8.41 -11.14 18.82
CA ALA A 97 -7.70 -9.89 18.57
C ALA A 97 -7.43 -9.11 19.88
N LEU A 98 -8.31 -9.22 20.89
CA LEU A 98 -8.15 -8.54 22.18
C LEU A 98 -6.82 -8.92 22.87
N ALA A 99 -6.42 -10.19 22.81
CA ALA A 99 -5.15 -10.65 23.36
C ALA A 99 -3.91 -10.07 22.66
N GLN A 100 -4.07 -9.44 21.49
CA GLN A 100 -2.98 -8.94 20.65
C GLN A 100 -2.91 -7.40 20.61
N VAL A 101 -3.78 -6.69 21.33
CA VAL A 101 -3.93 -5.23 21.23
C VAL A 101 -2.61 -4.50 21.51
N ASP A 102 -1.97 -4.77 22.64
CA ASP A 102 -0.75 -4.06 23.04
C ASP A 102 0.40 -4.33 22.07
N ALA A 103 0.56 -5.60 21.65
CA ALA A 103 1.57 -5.97 20.68
C ALA A 103 1.33 -5.33 19.30
N ALA A 104 0.07 -5.26 18.85
CA ALA A 104 -0.29 -4.60 17.60
C ALA A 104 -0.09 -3.07 17.67
N ALA A 105 -0.42 -2.45 18.80
CA ALA A 105 -0.18 -1.02 19.02
C ALA A 105 1.31 -0.70 18.97
N GLN A 106 2.15 -1.48 19.68
CA GLN A 106 3.60 -1.30 19.68
C GLN A 106 4.19 -1.41 18.26
N LYS A 107 3.79 -2.44 17.50
CA LYS A 107 4.21 -2.61 16.10
C LYS A 107 3.87 -1.40 15.21
N VAL A 108 2.70 -0.78 15.40
CA VAL A 108 2.32 0.43 14.66
C VAL A 108 3.25 1.60 15.01
N PHE A 109 3.54 1.81 16.30
CA PHE A 109 4.42 2.91 16.72
C PHE A 109 5.84 2.73 16.20
N ASP A 110 6.40 1.53 16.32
CA ASP A 110 7.75 1.22 15.85
C ASP A 110 7.87 1.39 14.34
N ALA A 111 6.93 0.83 13.57
CA ALA A 111 6.94 0.96 12.12
C ALA A 111 6.80 2.42 11.67
N ARG A 112 5.99 3.23 12.36
CA ARG A 112 5.89 4.67 12.08
C ARG A 112 7.18 5.42 12.39
N ALA A 113 7.86 5.09 13.48
CA ALA A 113 9.16 5.67 13.81
C ALA A 113 10.21 5.34 12.75
N GLN A 114 10.23 4.09 12.27
CA GLN A 114 11.12 3.66 11.18
C GLN A 114 10.81 4.37 9.86
N ILE A 115 9.53 4.54 9.50
CA ILE A 115 9.13 5.30 8.32
C ILE A 115 9.61 6.75 8.43
N ALA A 116 9.45 7.40 9.58
CA ALA A 116 9.93 8.77 9.79
C ALA A 116 11.46 8.88 9.71
N ALA A 117 12.20 7.86 10.16
CA ALA A 117 13.65 7.79 9.95
C ALA A 117 13.99 7.70 8.46
N LEU A 118 13.28 6.86 7.70
CA LEU A 118 13.41 6.76 6.24
C LEU A 118 13.05 8.06 5.51
N ASP A 119 12.12 8.87 6.03
CA ASP A 119 11.82 10.20 5.50
C ASP A 119 13.01 11.15 5.63
N ARG A 120 13.69 11.14 6.79
CA ARG A 120 14.89 11.95 7.02
C ARG A 120 16.05 11.50 6.14
N GLU A 121 16.28 10.20 6.04
CA GLU A 121 17.31 9.62 5.16
C GLU A 121 17.04 9.98 3.69
N LEU A 122 15.79 9.91 3.24
CA LEU A 122 15.42 10.28 1.87
C LEU A 122 15.73 11.76 1.60
N TYR A 123 15.36 12.66 2.52
CA TYR A 123 15.70 14.07 2.39
C TYR A 123 17.20 14.26 2.23
N GLN A 124 18.02 13.63 3.08
CA GLN A 124 19.47 13.75 3.03
C GLN A 124 20.03 13.21 1.71
N ALA A 125 19.53 12.07 1.23
CA ALA A 125 19.94 11.46 -0.03
C ALA A 125 19.67 12.39 -1.22
N LEU A 126 18.47 12.98 -1.27
CA LEU A 126 18.09 13.91 -2.34
C LEU A 126 18.80 15.26 -2.22
N ALA A 127 19.02 15.74 -1.00
CA ALA A 127 19.62 17.05 -0.75
C ALA A 127 21.13 17.10 -1.00
N LYS A 128 21.83 15.95 -1.01
CA LYS A 128 23.30 15.88 -1.09
C LYS A 128 23.88 16.58 -2.32
N GLU A 129 23.23 16.44 -3.48
CA GLU A 129 23.69 16.99 -4.76
C GLU A 129 23.00 18.32 -5.13
N LEU A 130 22.12 18.85 -4.25
CA LEU A 130 21.35 20.05 -4.54
C LEU A 130 22.01 21.32 -3.97
N PRO A 131 21.97 22.44 -4.70
CA PRO A 131 22.38 23.73 -4.16
C PRO A 131 21.46 24.17 -2.99
N PRO A 132 21.95 25.03 -2.06
CA PRO A 132 21.21 25.38 -0.84
C PRO A 132 19.77 25.87 -1.07
N GLN A 133 19.55 26.67 -2.12
CA GLN A 133 18.21 27.18 -2.46
C GLN A 133 17.25 26.04 -2.86
N LYS A 134 17.70 25.08 -3.69
CA LYS A 134 16.89 23.91 -4.07
C LYS A 134 16.67 22.97 -2.89
N ARG A 135 17.64 22.82 -1.98
CA ARG A 135 17.46 22.06 -0.73
C ARG A 135 16.36 22.64 0.17
N ALA A 136 16.25 23.96 0.25
CA ALA A 136 15.18 24.63 0.99
C ALA A 136 13.81 24.35 0.36
N ARG A 137 13.71 24.50 -0.97
CA ARG A 137 12.47 24.15 -1.72
C ARG A 137 12.06 22.69 -1.49
N LEU A 138 13.03 21.76 -1.55
CA LEU A 138 12.80 20.34 -1.28
C LEU A 138 12.21 20.12 0.12
N ALA A 139 12.75 20.78 1.15
CA ALA A 139 12.25 20.66 2.52
C ALA A 139 10.79 21.14 2.64
N VAL A 140 10.43 22.25 1.98
CA VAL A 140 9.05 22.77 1.96
C VAL A 140 8.10 21.79 1.30
N VAL A 141 8.47 21.25 0.13
CA VAL A 141 7.63 20.27 -0.60
C VAL A 141 7.43 19.00 0.24
N MET A 142 8.50 18.48 0.84
CA MET A 142 8.42 17.30 1.68
C MET A 142 7.49 17.51 2.89
N ALA A 143 7.63 18.62 3.60
CA ALA A 143 6.77 18.96 4.74
C ALA A 143 5.29 19.07 4.34
N ARG A 144 5.00 19.67 3.18
CA ARG A 144 3.63 19.77 2.65
C ARG A 144 3.05 18.40 2.32
N SER A 145 3.83 17.53 1.70
CA SER A 145 3.39 16.20 1.28
C SER A 145 3.04 15.28 2.46
N GLU A 146 3.77 15.38 3.58
CA GLU A 146 3.48 14.66 4.82
C GLU A 146 2.18 15.13 5.47
N GLY A 147 1.95 16.45 5.49
CA GLY A 147 0.71 17.05 5.97
C GLY A 147 -0.52 16.67 5.14
N MET A 148 -0.38 16.71 3.80
CA MET A 148 -1.44 16.37 2.86
C MET A 148 -1.84 14.88 2.93
N LYS A 149 -0.85 13.97 3.08
CA LYS A 149 -1.13 12.54 3.31
C LYS A 149 -1.89 12.31 4.62
N ARG A 150 -1.49 12.96 5.71
CA ARG A 150 -2.20 12.90 7.00
C ARG A 150 -3.62 13.44 6.96
N MET A 151 -3.88 14.43 6.10
CA MET A 151 -5.22 15.01 5.92
C MET A 151 -6.11 14.12 5.05
N LYS A 152 -5.56 13.52 3.98
CA LYS A 152 -6.28 12.59 3.11
C LYS A 152 -6.65 11.28 3.84
N ASP A 153 -5.77 10.75 4.68
CA ASP A 153 -6.07 9.56 5.51
C ASP A 153 -7.17 9.82 6.56
N ARG A 154 -7.38 11.09 6.95
CA ARG A 154 -8.49 11.49 7.83
C ARG A 154 -9.78 11.82 7.07
N GLY A 155 -9.68 12.32 5.84
CA GLY A 155 -10.83 12.75 5.03
C GLY A 155 -11.60 11.64 4.32
N ASP A 156 -11.00 10.46 4.12
CA ASP A 156 -11.66 9.33 3.41
C ASP A 156 -12.50 8.41 4.32
N LYS A 157 -12.65 8.78 5.60
CA LYS A 157 -13.62 8.21 6.54
C LYS A 157 -14.69 9.24 6.91
N GLY A 158 -15.34 9.85 5.92
CA GLY A 158 -16.63 10.49 6.15
C GLY A 158 -17.67 9.43 6.56
N PRO A 159 -18.67 9.76 7.39
CA PRO A 159 -19.73 8.82 7.71
C PRO A 159 -20.48 8.51 6.42
N ARG A 160 -20.38 7.27 5.93
CA ARG A 160 -21.45 6.72 5.09
C ARG A 160 -22.59 6.43 6.05
N GLY A 161 -23.35 7.49 6.33
CA GLY A 161 -24.64 7.42 7.01
C GLY A 161 -25.70 6.96 6.02
N ASP A 162 -26.53 6.07 6.55
CA ASP A 162 -27.82 5.53 6.10
C ASP A 162 -27.85 4.59 4.88
#